data_AF-A0A853JM35-F1
#
_entry.id   AF-A0A853JM35-F1
#
_cell.length_a   1.000
_cell.length_b   1.000
_cell.length_c   1.000
_cell.angle_alpha   90.00
_cell.angle_beta   90.00
_cell.angle_gamma   90.00
#
_symmetry.space_group_name_H-M   'P 1'
#
loop_
_entity.id
_entity.type
_entity.pdbx_description
1 polymer ?
#
loop_
_entity_poly.entity_id
_entity_poly.type
_entity_poly.pdbx_seq_one_letter_code
_entity_poly.pdbx_strand_id
1 'polypeptide(L)'
;MSENKFLIKIAVTPYIILGLLTLSNSLNKWRAVNIDAMMNVSLYYASFIFLLFTYIVSGMLIASLYKDCKKISSNKILRIILTCNLIILLGLFGAGYLGIIFFVNIKDFLTFDFVLIGSYLYLLIQNLRFKNSGGRNESL
;
A
#
# COMPACT_ATOMS: atom_id res chain seq x y z
N MET A 1 -7.55 15.02 -13.50
CA MET A 1 -7.77 14.65 -12.09
C MET A 1 -7.33 15.82 -11.26
N SER A 2 -8.18 16.34 -10.37
CA SER A 2 -7.81 17.48 -9.53
C SER A 2 -6.67 17.09 -8.58
N GLU A 3 -5.79 18.05 -8.25
CA GLU A 3 -4.62 17.83 -7.40
C GLU A 3 -4.98 17.17 -6.06
N ASN A 4 -6.10 17.59 -5.45
CA ASN A 4 -6.61 16.99 -4.21
C ASN A 4 -6.97 15.50 -4.37
N LYS A 5 -7.58 15.10 -5.48
CA LYS A 5 -7.91 13.68 -5.74
C LYS A 5 -6.64 12.83 -5.84
N PHE A 6 -5.57 13.41 -6.40
CA PHE A 6 -4.27 12.74 -6.49
C PHE A 6 -3.60 12.58 -5.12
N LEU A 7 -3.57 13.65 -4.32
CA LEU A 7 -3.02 13.61 -2.95
C LEU A 7 -3.76 12.60 -2.06
N ILE A 8 -5.09 12.61 -2.09
CA ILE A 8 -5.92 11.66 -1.33
C ILE A 8 -5.61 10.23 -1.76
N LYS A 9 -5.58 9.98 -3.08
CA LYS A 9 -5.30 8.65 -3.61
C LYS A 9 -3.95 8.11 -3.14
N ILE A 10 -2.89 8.93 -3.20
CA ILE A 10 -1.59 8.54 -2.63
C ILE A 10 -1.80 8.24 -1.15
N ALA A 11 -2.29 9.19 -0.36
CA ALA A 11 -2.47 9.01 1.08
C ALA A 11 -3.15 7.68 1.45
N VAL A 12 -4.27 7.32 0.80
CA VAL A 12 -5.08 6.15 1.18
C VAL A 12 -4.57 4.80 0.62
N THR A 13 -3.80 4.80 -0.48
CA THR A 13 -3.40 3.56 -1.18
C THR A 13 -2.77 2.48 -0.28
N PRO A 14 -1.76 2.78 0.56
CA PRO A 14 -1.13 1.76 1.40
C PRO A 14 -2.10 1.13 2.38
N TYR A 15 -3.00 1.94 2.97
CA TYR A 15 -3.99 1.47 3.92
C TYR A 15 -5.06 0.58 3.27
N ILE A 16 -5.46 0.89 2.04
CA ILE A 16 -6.39 0.03 1.29
C ILE A 16 -5.75 -1.33 1.03
N ILE A 17 -4.50 -1.37 0.56
CA ILE A 17 -3.79 -2.60 0.24
C ILE A 17 -3.60 -3.45 1.51
N LEU A 18 -3.02 -2.88 2.55
CA LEU A 18 -2.76 -3.59 3.81
C LEU A 18 -4.05 -3.98 4.54
N GLY A 19 -5.09 -3.15 4.45
CA GLY A 19 -6.42 -3.44 5.00
C GLY A 19 -7.10 -4.61 4.30
N LEU A 20 -7.06 -4.67 2.97
CA LEU A 20 -7.61 -5.80 2.20
C LEU A 20 -6.88 -7.12 2.52
N LEU A 21 -5.55 -7.09 2.63
CA LEU A 21 -4.76 -8.25 3.02
C LEU A 21 -5.10 -8.73 4.44
N THR A 22 -5.27 -7.80 5.37
CA THR A 22 -5.68 -8.10 6.74
C THR A 22 -7.06 -8.75 6.75
N LEU A 23 -8.03 -8.18 6.04
CA LEU A 23 -9.39 -8.71 5.93
C LEU A 23 -9.40 -10.11 5.29
N SER A 24 -8.65 -10.29 4.20
CA SER A 24 -8.53 -11.60 3.53
C SER A 24 -7.95 -12.66 4.47
N ASN A 25 -6.96 -12.29 5.28
CA ASN A 25 -6.39 -13.22 6.25
C ASN A 25 -7.36 -13.52 7.41
N SER A 26 -8.09 -12.51 7.90
CA SER A 26 -9.11 -12.71 8.93
C SER A 26 -10.21 -13.66 8.45
N LEU A 27 -10.67 -13.54 7.19
CA LEU A 27 -11.64 -14.47 6.60
C LEU A 27 -11.10 -15.89 6.54
N ASN A 28 -9.84 -16.07 6.11
CA ASN A 28 -9.21 -17.39 6.04
C ASN A 28 -9.04 -18.01 7.43
N LYS A 29 -8.60 -17.24 8.43
CA LYS A 29 -8.49 -17.71 9.83
C LYS A 29 -9.86 -18.08 10.40
N TRP A 30 -10.87 -17.23 10.20
CA TRP A 30 -12.23 -17.50 10.64
C TRP A 30 -12.78 -18.78 10.02
N ARG A 31 -12.54 -19.03 8.73
CA ARG A 31 -12.94 -20.29 8.09
C ARG A 31 -12.20 -21.50 8.63
N ALA A 32 -10.91 -21.37 8.93
CA ALA A 32 -10.11 -22.46 9.46
C ALA A 32 -10.54 -22.91 10.87
N VAL A 33 -11.14 -22.02 11.66
CA VAL A 33 -11.62 -22.35 13.03
C VAL A 33 -13.10 -22.74 13.08
N ASN A 34 -13.86 -22.57 12.00
CA ASN A 34 -15.27 -22.96 11.93
C ASN A 34 -15.44 -24.22 11.06
N ILE A 35 -15.79 -25.34 11.68
CA ILE A 35 -15.87 -26.67 11.03
C ILE A 35 -16.82 -26.65 9.81
N ASP A 36 -18.00 -26.03 9.95
CA ASP A 36 -18.98 -25.92 8.85
C ASP A 36 -18.44 -25.09 7.68
N ALA A 37 -17.70 -24.02 7.98
CA ALA A 37 -17.10 -23.14 6.96
C ALA A 37 -15.83 -23.72 6.33
N MET A 38 -15.14 -24.62 7.05
CA MET A 38 -13.97 -25.36 6.58
C MET A 38 -14.38 -26.41 5.54
N MET A 39 -15.47 -27.15 5.78
CA MET A 39 -15.96 -28.19 4.87
C MET A 39 -16.79 -27.65 3.69
N ASN A 40 -17.20 -26.37 3.73
CA ASN A 40 -17.98 -25.76 2.68
C ASN A 40 -17.11 -25.33 1.48
N VAL A 41 -17.24 -26.07 0.39
CA VAL A 41 -16.53 -25.86 -0.89
C VAL A 41 -16.86 -24.48 -1.50
N SER A 42 -18.09 -23.99 -1.38
CA SER A 42 -18.47 -22.68 -1.91
C SER A 42 -17.74 -21.54 -1.19
N LEU A 43 -17.65 -21.62 0.14
CA LEU A 43 -16.90 -20.65 0.95
C LEU A 43 -15.39 -20.71 0.66
N TYR A 44 -14.86 -21.89 0.30
CA TYR A 44 -13.49 -22.05 -0.18
C TYR A 44 -13.23 -21.27 -1.45
N TYR A 45 -14.03 -21.48 -2.49
CA TYR A 45 -13.91 -20.74 -3.74
C TYR A 45 -14.13 -19.24 -3.55
N ALA A 46 -15.10 -18.83 -2.73
CA ALA A 46 -15.35 -17.41 -2.45
C ALA A 46 -14.13 -16.74 -1.80
N SER A 47 -13.49 -17.39 -0.82
CA SER A 47 -12.29 -16.85 -0.18
C SER A 47 -11.10 -16.78 -1.13
N PHE A 48 -10.94 -17.79 -1.99
CA PHE A 48 -9.91 -17.80 -3.02
C PHE A 48 -10.13 -16.66 -4.04
N ILE A 49 -11.35 -16.46 -4.51
CA ILE A 49 -11.71 -15.36 -5.42
C ILE A 49 -11.44 -14.01 -4.74
N PHE A 50 -11.76 -13.87 -3.45
CA PHE A 50 -11.50 -12.66 -2.68
C PHE A 50 -10.00 -12.36 -2.55
N LEU A 51 -9.18 -13.40 -2.32
CA LEU A 51 -7.72 -13.27 -2.31
C LEU A 51 -7.21 -12.80 -3.68
N LEU A 52 -7.66 -13.43 -4.76
CA LEU A 52 -7.27 -13.09 -6.13
C LEU A 52 -7.66 -11.64 -6.46
N PHE A 53 -8.86 -11.22 -6.09
CA PHE A 53 -9.33 -9.84 -6.20
C PHE A 53 -8.41 -8.87 -5.43
N THR A 54 -8.02 -9.21 -4.21
CA THR A 54 -7.10 -8.41 -3.39
C THR A 54 -5.76 -8.19 -4.10
N TYR A 55 -5.19 -9.22 -4.73
CA TYR A 55 -3.93 -9.11 -5.46
C TYR A 55 -4.07 -8.23 -6.71
N ILE A 56 -5.14 -8.42 -7.49
CA ILE A 56 -5.40 -7.60 -8.69
C ILE A 56 -5.57 -6.13 -8.31
N VAL A 57 -6.40 -5.82 -7.31
CA VAL A 57 -6.62 -4.46 -6.83
C VAL A 57 -5.33 -3.83 -6.32
N SER A 58 -4.54 -4.58 -5.55
CA SER A 58 -3.26 -4.10 -5.04
C SER A 58 -2.27 -3.80 -6.17
N GLY A 59 -2.17 -4.67 -7.16
CA GLY A 59 -1.35 -4.46 -8.35
C GLY A 59 -1.76 -3.22 -9.14
N MET A 60 -3.07 -3.03 -9.37
CA MET A 60 -3.59 -1.83 -10.05
C MET A 60 -3.30 -0.54 -9.28
N LEU A 61 -3.46 -0.55 -7.95
CA LEU A 61 -3.18 0.59 -7.09
C LEU A 61 -1.69 0.96 -7.15
N ILE A 62 -0.80 -0.01 -7.00
CA ILE A 62 0.65 0.20 -7.09
C ILE A 62 1.04 0.73 -8.48
N ALA A 63 0.58 0.07 -9.55
CA ALA A 63 0.86 0.52 -10.93
C ALA A 63 0.37 1.96 -11.16
N SER A 64 -0.77 2.32 -10.55
CA SER A 64 -1.28 3.67 -10.65
C SER A 64 -0.45 4.71 -9.91
N LEU A 65 0.19 4.36 -8.79
CA LEU A 65 1.15 5.25 -8.11
C LEU A 65 2.32 5.60 -9.05
N TYR A 66 2.85 4.61 -9.78
CA TYR A 66 3.91 4.83 -10.76
C TYR A 66 3.46 5.62 -11.99
N LYS A 67 2.26 5.35 -12.51
CA LYS A 67 1.70 6.11 -13.65
C LYS A 67 1.55 7.59 -13.32
N ASP A 68 1.09 7.88 -12.11
CA ASP A 68 0.89 9.25 -11.66
C ASP A 68 2.21 9.93 -11.22
N CYS A 69 3.33 9.20 -11.16
CA CYS A 69 4.67 9.73 -10.87
C CYS A 69 5.12 10.84 -11.83
N LYS A 70 4.68 10.79 -13.11
CA LYS A 70 5.00 11.83 -14.11
C LYS A 70 4.37 13.19 -13.78
N LYS A 71 3.40 13.24 -12.87
CA LYS A 71 2.69 14.46 -12.46
C LYS A 71 3.12 14.98 -11.09
N ILE A 72 4.19 14.41 -10.51
CA ILE A 72 4.73 14.86 -9.24
C ILE A 72 5.40 16.22 -9.45
N SER A 73 4.60 17.27 -9.32
CA SER A 73 5.11 18.61 -9.11
C SER A 73 5.85 18.66 -7.77
N SER A 74 6.77 19.62 -7.61
CA SER A 74 7.43 19.90 -6.33
C SER A 74 6.43 20.51 -5.34
N ASN A 75 5.47 19.70 -4.86
CA ASN A 75 4.49 20.11 -3.87
C ASN A 75 4.96 19.70 -2.45
N LYS A 76 5.03 20.68 -1.54
CA LYS A 76 5.38 20.47 -0.13
C LYS A 76 4.41 19.52 0.57
N ILE A 77 3.11 19.61 0.27
CA ILE A 77 2.06 18.78 0.88
C ILE A 77 2.25 17.31 0.48
N LEU A 78 2.52 17.04 -0.80
CA LEU A 78 2.78 15.69 -1.28
C LEU A 78 3.97 15.05 -0.56
N ARG A 79 5.04 15.82 -0.33
CA ARG A 79 6.20 15.34 0.41
C ARG A 79 5.85 14.91 1.84
N ILE A 80 5.06 15.73 2.55
CA ILE A 80 4.60 15.41 3.90
C ILE A 80 3.81 14.10 3.89
N ILE A 81 2.86 13.94 2.95
CA ILE A 81 2.05 12.71 2.82
C ILE A 81 2.96 11.49 2.57
N LEU A 82 3.92 11.60 1.65
CA LEU A 82 4.84 10.50 1.35
C LEU A 82 5.70 10.12 2.56
N THR A 83 6.24 11.12 3.28
CA THR A 83 7.05 10.89 4.48
C THR A 83 6.23 10.29 5.62
N CYS A 84 5.03 10.79 5.88
CA CYS A 84 4.14 10.22 6.90
C CYS A 84 3.78 8.76 6.58
N ASN A 85 3.40 8.46 5.35
CA ASN A 85 3.11 7.09 4.93
C ASN A 85 4.36 6.19 5.04
N LEU A 86 5.55 6.67 4.71
CA LEU A 86 6.79 5.90 4.89
C LEU A 86 7.06 5.56 6.36
N ILE A 87 6.90 6.52 7.27
CA ILE A 87 7.09 6.28 8.71
C ILE A 87 6.12 5.22 9.20
N ILE A 88 4.86 5.31 8.79
CA ILE A 88 3.82 4.35 9.19
C ILE A 88 4.10 2.97 8.62
N LEU A 89 4.46 2.87 7.34
CA LEU A 89 4.83 1.59 6.71
C LEU A 89 6.06 0.96 7.38
N LEU A 90 7.10 1.73 7.71
CA LEU A 90 8.25 1.22 8.47
C LEU A 90 7.85 0.72 9.87
N GLY A 91 6.95 1.43 10.54
CA GLY A 91 6.40 1.01 11.83
C GLY A 91 5.59 -0.30 11.72
N LEU A 92 4.76 -0.44 10.68
CA LEU A 92 4.00 -1.65 10.40
C LEU A 92 4.92 -2.82 10.04
N PHE A 93 5.97 -2.58 9.27
CA PHE A 93 6.96 -3.58 8.90
C PHE A 93 7.69 -4.10 10.14
N GLY A 94 8.14 -3.20 11.00
CA GLY A 94 8.79 -3.55 12.28
C GLY A 94 7.85 -4.32 13.22
N ALA A 95 6.61 -3.86 13.38
CA ALA A 95 5.62 -4.54 14.20
C ALA A 95 5.23 -5.93 13.65
N GLY A 96 5.13 -6.05 12.32
CA GLY A 96 4.89 -7.32 11.64
C GLY A 96 6.05 -8.30 11.78
N TYR A 97 7.30 -7.81 11.66
CA TYR A 97 8.50 -8.62 11.83
C TYR A 97 8.66 -9.16 13.26
N LEU A 98 8.34 -8.35 14.27
CA LEU A 98 8.35 -8.76 15.67
C LEU A 98 7.17 -9.67 16.06
N GLY A 99 6.26 -9.96 15.12
CA GLY A 99 5.09 -10.81 15.36
C GLY A 99 4.01 -10.16 16.21
N ILE A 100 4.06 -8.84 16.44
CA ILE A 100 3.07 -8.09 17.23
C ILE A 100 1.73 -8.04 16.48
N ILE A 101 1.76 -8.12 15.15
CA ILE A 101 0.56 -8.15 14.30
C ILE A 101 0.05 -9.60 14.17
N PHE A 102 -0.62 -10.10 15.21
CA PHE A 102 -1.19 -11.45 15.26
C PHE A 102 -2.28 -11.73 14.22
N PHE A 103 -2.77 -10.69 13.53
CA PHE A 103 -3.99 -10.74 12.71
C PHE A 103 -3.77 -11.03 11.21
N VAL A 104 -2.54 -11.08 10.70
CA VAL A 104 -2.27 -11.20 9.25
C VAL A 104 -1.42 -12.43 8.89
N ASN A 105 -1.48 -12.90 7.64
CA ASN A 105 -0.47 -13.78 7.08
C ASN A 105 0.82 -12.96 6.98
N ILE A 106 1.74 -13.17 7.93
CA ILE A 106 2.92 -12.34 8.14
C ILE A 106 3.76 -12.23 6.84
N LYS A 107 3.82 -13.30 6.04
CA LYS A 107 4.61 -13.32 4.80
C LYS A 107 4.06 -12.38 3.72
N ASP A 108 2.78 -12.50 3.40
CA ASP A 108 2.14 -11.67 2.37
C ASP A 108 2.08 -10.21 2.83
N PHE A 109 1.75 -9.97 4.10
CA PHE A 109 1.72 -8.63 4.66
C PHE A 109 3.08 -7.92 4.55
N LEU A 110 4.16 -8.56 5.03
CA LEU A 110 5.50 -7.99 4.97
C LEU A 110 5.97 -7.78 3.54
N THR A 111 5.58 -8.65 2.61
CA THR A 111 5.94 -8.53 1.20
C THR A 111 5.27 -7.30 0.57
N PHE A 112 3.96 -7.12 0.76
CA PHE A 112 3.26 -5.95 0.24
C PHE A 112 3.71 -4.65 0.94
N ASP A 113 3.96 -4.69 2.24
CA ASP A 113 4.48 -3.57 3.00
C ASP A 113 5.86 -3.14 2.47
N PHE A 114 6.78 -4.09 2.24
CA PHE A 114 8.07 -3.83 1.62
C PHE A 114 7.95 -3.20 0.23
N VAL A 115 7.05 -3.72 -0.62
CA VAL A 115 6.79 -3.15 -1.95
C VAL A 115 6.24 -1.73 -1.86
N LEU A 116 5.38 -1.45 -0.88
CA LEU A 116 4.84 -0.12 -0.63
C LEU A 116 5.93 0.84 -0.15
N ILE A 117 6.80 0.42 0.78
CA ILE A 117 7.96 1.21 1.22
C ILE A 117 8.81 1.59 0.01
N GLY A 118 9.16 0.63 -0.84
CA GLY A 118 9.94 0.88 -2.05
C GLY A 118 9.26 1.84 -3.02
N SER A 119 7.94 1.67 -3.23
CA SER A 119 7.14 2.54 -4.10
C SER A 119 7.12 3.97 -3.58
N TYR A 120 6.91 4.17 -2.29
CA TYR A 120 6.86 5.49 -1.66
C TYR A 120 8.21 6.18 -1.60
N LEU A 121 9.28 5.43 -1.31
CA LEU A 121 10.64 5.94 -1.32
C LEU A 121 11.01 6.45 -2.72
N TYR A 122 10.64 5.70 -3.76
CA TYR A 122 10.84 6.11 -5.14
C TYR A 122 10.12 7.43 -5.46
N LEU A 123 8.84 7.57 -5.09
CA LEU A 123 8.07 8.80 -5.31
C LEU A 123 8.66 10.00 -4.55
N LEU A 124 9.16 9.77 -3.32
CA LEU A 124 9.80 10.81 -2.51
C LEU A 124 11.09 11.32 -3.16
N ILE A 125 11.94 10.41 -3.64
CA ILE A 125 13.18 10.76 -4.34
C ILE A 125 12.88 11.54 -5.62
N GLN A 126 11.87 11.13 -6.39
CA GLN A 126 11.47 11.86 -7.59
C GLN A 126 10.95 13.27 -7.27
N ASN A 127 10.10 13.41 -6.24
CA ASN A 127 9.65 14.73 -5.79
C ASN A 127 10.81 15.65 -5.37
N LEU A 128 11.84 15.09 -4.73
CA LEU A 128 13.05 15.83 -4.33
C LEU A 128 13.88 16.28 -5.54
N ARG A 129 14.05 15.41 -6.54
CA ARG A 129 14.77 15.76 -7.79
C ARG A 129 14.10 16.91 -8.53
N PHE A 130 12.78 16.89 -8.67
CA PHE A 130 12.02 17.98 -9.32
C PHE A 130 12.21 19.33 -8.62
N LYS A 131 12.25 19.36 -7.28
CA LYS A 131 12.53 20.58 -6.52
C LYS A 131 13.91 21.16 -6.84
N ASN A 132 14.93 20.30 -6.91
CA ASN A 132 16.31 20.74 -7.17
C ASN A 132 16.52 21.20 -8.62
N SER A 133 15.77 20.63 -9.57
CA SER A 133 15.81 21.07 -10.98
C SER A 133 15.05 22.38 -11.22
N GLY A 134 13.94 22.63 -10.50
CA GLY A 134 13.19 23.89 -10.59
C GLY A 134 13.93 25.09 -9.99
N GLY A 135 14.82 24.86 -9.02
CA GLY A 135 15.62 25.93 -8.39
C GLY A 135 16.93 26.29 -9.10
N ARG A 136 17.28 25.63 -10.23
CA ARG A 136 18.51 25.91 -10.99
C ARG A 136 18.36 26.92 -12.13
N ASN A 137 17.14 27.35 -12.45
CA ASN A 137 16.89 28.26 -13.57
C ASN A 137 16.56 29.71 -13.14
N GLU A 138 16.70 30.06 -11.86
CA GLU A 138 16.43 31.43 -11.35
C GLU A 138 17.71 32.15 -10.88
N SER A 139 18.90 31.68 -11.27
CA SER A 139 20.18 32.27 -10.86
C SER A 139 21.13 32.51 -12.04
N LEU A 140 20.64 33.13 -13.11
CA LEU A 140 21.45 33.76 -14.15
C LEU A 140 20.88 35.13 -14.48
#